data_AF-U9T4W9-F1
#
_entry.id   AF-U9T4W9-F1
#
_cell.length_a   1.000
_cell.length_b   1.000
_cell.length_c   1.000
_cell.angle_alpha   90.00
_cell.angle_beta   90.00
_cell.angle_gamma   90.00
#
_symmetry.space_group_name_H-M   'P 1'
#
loop_
_entity.id
_entity.type
_entity.pdbx_description
1 polymer ?
#
loop_
_entity_poly.entity_id
_entity_poly.type
_entity_poly.pdbx_seq_one_letter_code
_entity_poly.pdbx_strand_id
1 'polypeptide(L)'
;QRKKLTNDELLYDPELDNQDELWMEKKLSQIPSGTDAILSCPLCFTPLSYHTQRHELYSNQYRAIFVENCKIIRTEKLLYNENRLRNKNRKSKNEELSNELITGQETYYSVVCETCGTKVAVIDEDEVFHFFNVIPS
;
A
#
# COMPACT_ATOMS: atom_id res chain seq x y z
N GLN A 1 5.73 -5.00 57.04
CA GLN A 1 6.43 -5.42 55.81
C GLN A 1 5.41 -5.47 54.68
N ARG A 2 5.66 -4.81 53.55
CA ARG A 2 4.79 -4.92 52.35
C ARG A 2 5.01 -6.31 51.74
N LYS A 3 3.94 -7.08 51.52
CA LYS A 3 3.98 -8.34 50.76
C LYS A 3 4.43 -8.01 49.33
N LYS A 4 5.51 -8.63 48.86
CA LYS A 4 5.85 -8.61 47.44
C LYS A 4 4.93 -9.62 46.76
N LEU A 5 4.11 -9.15 45.83
CA LEU A 5 3.27 -10.01 45.00
C LEU A 5 4.15 -10.77 44.00
N THR A 6 3.79 -12.01 43.70
CA THR A 6 4.42 -12.82 42.64
C THR A 6 3.86 -12.44 41.27
N ASN A 7 4.55 -12.77 40.17
CA ASN A 7 4.10 -12.41 38.81
C ASN A 7 2.66 -12.89 38.52
N ASP A 8 2.25 -14.05 39.04
CA ASP A 8 0.89 -14.58 38.88
C ASP A 8 -0.21 -13.77 39.62
N GLU A 9 0.19 -12.89 40.54
CA GLU A 9 -0.71 -11.98 41.28
C GLU A 9 -0.67 -10.55 40.71
N LEU A 10 0.17 -10.28 39.71
CA LEU A 10 0.19 -9.00 38.99
C LEU A 10 -0.97 -8.99 37.97
N LEU A 11 -1.71 -7.89 37.94
CA LEU A 11 -2.76 -7.65 36.93
C LEU A 11 -2.17 -7.26 35.55
N TYR A 12 -0.85 -7.28 35.41
CA TYR A 12 -0.10 -6.99 34.18
C TYR A 12 1.12 -7.91 34.08
N ASP A 13 1.54 -8.22 32.87
CA ASP A 13 2.76 -8.99 32.61
C ASP A 13 3.96 -8.03 32.52
N PRO A 14 4.94 -8.11 33.44
CA PRO A 14 6.11 -7.23 33.42
C PRO A 14 7.09 -7.52 32.28
N GLU A 15 6.98 -8.66 31.61
CA GLU A 15 7.88 -9.06 30.52
C GLU A 15 7.30 -8.72 29.13
N LEU A 16 6.03 -8.28 29.06
CA LEU A 16 5.34 -7.99 27.81
C LEU A 16 6.09 -6.95 26.98
N ASP A 17 6.55 -5.87 27.63
CA ASP A 17 7.30 -4.79 26.99
C ASP A 17 8.61 -5.31 26.36
N ASN A 18 9.33 -6.21 27.04
CA ASN A 18 10.57 -6.81 26.54
C ASN A 18 10.30 -7.72 25.33
N GLN A 19 9.19 -8.47 25.36
CA GLN A 19 8.80 -9.33 24.24
C GLN A 19 8.42 -8.51 23.01
N ASP A 20 7.68 -7.42 23.21
CA ASP A 20 7.29 -6.50 22.14
C ASP A 20 8.51 -5.80 21.54
N GLU A 21 9.47 -5.37 22.36
CA GLU A 21 10.74 -4.80 21.91
C GLU A 21 11.52 -5.79 21.02
N LEU A 22 11.69 -7.03 21.46
CA LEU A 22 12.37 -8.08 20.69
C LEU A 22 11.65 -8.39 19.36
N TRP A 23 10.32 -8.38 19.35
CA TRP A 23 9.55 -8.58 18.13
C TRP A 23 9.77 -7.43 17.14
N MET A 24 9.75 -6.19 17.63
CA MET A 24 10.01 -4.99 16.83
C MET A 24 11.43 -4.97 16.28
N GLU A 25 12.45 -5.28 17.09
CA GLU A 25 13.84 -5.39 16.62
C GLU A 25 14.00 -6.44 15.52
N LYS A 26 13.34 -7.59 15.67
CA LYS A 26 13.36 -8.65 14.66
C LYS A 26 12.66 -8.22 13.38
N LYS A 27 11.55 -7.48 13.46
CA LYS A 27 10.87 -6.95 12.28
C LYS A 27 11.70 -5.85 11.61
N LEU A 28 12.26 -4.92 12.37
CA LEU A 28 13.06 -3.80 11.85
C LEU A 28 14.41 -4.24 11.29
N SER A 29 15.05 -5.26 11.85
CA SER A 29 16.28 -5.82 11.29
C SER A 29 16.07 -6.50 9.93
N GLN A 30 14.85 -6.96 9.64
CA GLN A 30 14.47 -7.45 8.31
C GLN A 30 14.16 -6.31 7.33
N ILE A 31 13.99 -5.09 7.84
CA ILE A 31 13.70 -3.92 7.03
C ILE A 31 15.02 -3.32 6.51
N PRO A 32 15.35 -3.38 5.20
CA PRO A 32 16.46 -2.61 4.64
C PRO A 32 16.43 -1.14 5.05
N SER A 33 17.58 -0.64 5.48
CA SER A 33 17.80 0.76 5.85
C SER A 33 17.50 1.68 4.66
N GLY A 34 16.57 2.62 4.83
CA GLY A 34 16.21 3.61 3.81
C GLY A 34 14.75 3.58 3.35
N THR A 35 13.83 3.04 4.15
CA THR A 35 12.39 3.19 3.91
C THR A 35 11.94 4.61 4.25
N ASP A 36 11.10 5.21 3.41
CA ASP A 36 10.63 6.58 3.62
C ASP A 36 9.57 6.66 4.72
N ALA A 37 8.60 5.73 4.71
CA ALA A 37 7.49 5.70 5.65
C ALA A 37 6.91 4.29 5.81
N ILE A 38 6.25 4.07 6.95
CA ILE A 38 5.37 2.93 7.17
C ILE A 38 3.95 3.33 6.76
N LEU A 39 3.26 2.52 5.96
CA LEU A 39 1.90 2.83 5.51
C LEU A 39 0.86 2.09 6.34
N SER A 40 -0.16 2.83 6.79
CA SER A 40 -1.30 2.30 7.52
C SER A 40 -2.62 2.60 6.81
N CYS A 41 -3.59 1.70 6.97
CA CYS A 41 -4.94 1.89 6.47
C CYS A 41 -5.61 3.08 7.18
N PRO A 42 -6.28 4.00 6.45
CA PRO A 42 -6.89 5.17 7.05
C PRO A 42 -8.10 4.88 7.95
N LEU A 43 -8.75 3.72 7.80
CA LEU A 43 -9.97 3.41 8.53
C LEU A 43 -9.72 2.55 9.76
N CYS A 44 -8.86 1.54 9.64
CA CYS A 44 -8.60 0.55 10.70
C CYS A 44 -7.16 0.59 11.24
N PHE A 45 -6.32 1.49 10.74
CA PHE A 45 -4.91 1.65 11.15
C PHE A 45 -4.07 0.37 11.04
N THR A 46 -4.56 -0.64 10.31
CA THR A 46 -3.78 -1.85 10.04
C THR A 46 -2.57 -1.47 9.18
N PRO A 47 -1.35 -1.87 9.57
CA PRO A 47 -0.16 -1.66 8.76
C PRO A 47 -0.31 -2.41 7.45
N LEU A 48 -0.09 -1.72 6.33
CA LEU A 48 -0.20 -2.26 4.97
C LEU A 48 1.16 -2.53 4.36
N SER A 49 2.17 -1.71 4.69
CA SER A 49 3.53 -1.92 4.23
C SER A 49 4.53 -1.23 5.15
N TYR A 50 5.65 -1.89 5.38
CA TYR A 50 6.82 -1.36 6.10
C TYR A 50 7.91 -0.85 5.15
N HIS A 51 7.77 -1.14 3.85
CA HIS A 51 8.79 -0.91 2.82
C HIS A 51 8.25 -0.04 1.71
N THR A 52 8.40 1.27 1.89
CA THR A 52 7.90 2.21 0.89
C THR A 52 8.94 3.21 0.44
N GLN A 53 8.78 3.58 -0.83
CA GLN A 53 9.48 4.67 -1.48
C GLN A 53 8.44 5.72 -1.84
N ARG A 54 8.73 6.98 -1.54
CA ARG A 54 7.86 8.09 -1.93
C ARG A 54 7.88 8.26 -3.45
N HIS A 55 6.71 8.53 -4.03
CA HIS A 55 6.60 8.79 -5.46
C HIS A 55 7.30 10.11 -5.83
N GLU A 56 8.08 10.14 -6.92
CA GLU A 56 8.86 11.31 -7.33
C GLU A 56 7.98 12.52 -7.69
N LEU A 57 6.88 12.27 -8.41
CA LEU A 57 5.97 13.33 -8.90
C LEU A 57 4.92 13.75 -7.87
N TYR A 58 4.53 12.85 -6.95
CA TYR A 58 3.38 13.05 -6.07
C TYR A 58 3.77 12.78 -4.64
N SER A 59 3.90 13.87 -3.89
CA SER A 59 4.42 13.85 -2.52
C SER A 59 3.51 13.08 -1.54
N ASN A 60 2.25 12.85 -1.88
CA ASN A 60 1.25 12.11 -1.10
C ASN A 60 1.04 10.67 -1.58
N GLN A 61 1.83 10.19 -2.55
CA GLN A 61 1.74 8.83 -3.07
C GLN A 61 3.00 8.05 -2.74
N TYR A 62 2.83 6.75 -2.52
CA TYR A 62 3.90 5.86 -2.10
C TYR A 62 3.87 4.59 -2.95
N ARG A 63 5.05 4.08 -3.26
CA ARG A 63 5.25 2.82 -3.99
C ARG A 63 5.80 1.77 -3.04
N ALA A 64 5.26 0.57 -3.11
CA ALA A 64 5.75 -0.57 -2.35
C ALA A 64 5.71 -1.84 -3.21
N ILE A 65 6.63 -2.76 -2.93
CA ILE A 65 6.64 -4.11 -3.52
C ILE A 65 6.09 -5.11 -2.50
N PHE A 66 6.47 -4.94 -1.24
CA PHE A 66 6.03 -5.81 -0.15
C PHE A 66 4.84 -5.18 0.57
N VAL A 67 3.72 -5.89 0.55
CA VAL A 67 2.49 -5.48 1.23
C VAL A 67 1.96 -6.62 2.09
N GLU A 68 1.47 -6.27 3.27
CA GLU A 68 0.75 -7.16 4.19
C GLU A 68 -0.70 -6.66 4.29
N ASN A 69 -1.64 -7.54 4.64
CA ASN A 69 -3.05 -7.18 4.90
C ASN A 69 -3.78 -6.47 3.73
N CYS A 70 -3.40 -6.81 2.49
CA CYS A 70 -3.97 -6.26 1.26
C CYS A 70 -4.56 -7.35 0.36
N LYS A 71 -5.73 -7.08 -0.24
CA LYS A 71 -6.42 -7.96 -1.19
C LYS A 71 -6.53 -7.29 -2.56
N ILE A 72 -6.11 -8.01 -3.60
CA ILE A 72 -6.15 -7.54 -4.99
C ILE A 72 -7.49 -7.97 -5.62
N ILE A 73 -8.24 -7.00 -6.14
CA ILE A 73 -9.46 -7.24 -6.90
C ILE A 73 -9.10 -7.24 -8.39
N ARG A 74 -8.79 -8.43 -8.93
CA ARG A 74 -8.46 -8.61 -10.36
C ARG A 74 -9.66 -8.47 -11.31
N THR A 75 -10.87 -8.34 -10.75
CA THR A 75 -12.12 -8.18 -11.50
C THR A 75 -12.24 -6.80 -12.14
N GLU A 76 -11.65 -5.78 -11.53
CA GLU A 76 -11.71 -4.39 -11.99
C GLU A 76 -10.40 -4.02 -12.69
N LYS A 77 -10.34 -4.21 -14.00
CA LYS A 77 -9.22 -3.69 -14.82
C LYS A 77 -9.44 -2.20 -15.08
N LEU A 78 -8.58 -1.37 -14.52
CA LEU A 78 -8.51 0.05 -14.84
C LEU A 78 -7.54 0.23 -16.01
N LEU A 79 -8.05 0.77 -17.12
CA LEU A 79 -7.25 1.14 -18.29
C LEU A 79 -6.95 2.63 -18.20
N TYR A 80 -5.68 2.98 -18.02
CA TYR A 80 -5.24 4.36 -18.17
C TYR A 80 -5.05 4.66 -19.66
N ASN A 81 -5.67 5.73 -20.15
CA ASN A 81 -5.60 6.12 -21.56
C ASN A 81 -5.20 7.60 -21.65
N GLU A 82 -3.90 7.83 -21.77
CA GLU A 82 -3.25 9.14 -21.95
C GLU A 82 -3.90 9.99 -23.06
N ASN A 83 -4.48 9.34 -24.08
CA ASN A 83 -4.93 10.01 -25.31
C ASN A 83 -6.23 10.81 -25.19
N ARG A 84 -6.95 10.78 -24.05
CA ARG A 84 -8.23 11.48 -23.91
C ARG A 84 -8.13 12.97 -23.57
N LEU A 85 -6.99 13.46 -23.08
CA LEU A 85 -6.84 14.89 -22.73
C LEU A 85 -6.43 15.78 -23.92
N ARG A 86 -5.88 15.22 -25.00
CA ARG A 86 -5.41 15.99 -26.16
C ARG A 86 -6.45 16.26 -27.25
N ASN A 87 -7.58 15.54 -27.26
CA ASN A 87 -8.47 15.49 -28.43
C ASN A 87 -9.84 16.18 -28.25
N LYS A 88 -9.89 17.37 -27.64
CA LYS A 88 -11.12 18.19 -27.62
C LYS A 88 -11.32 19.10 -28.84
N ASN A 89 -10.39 19.14 -29.80
CA ASN A 89 -10.38 20.16 -30.85
C ASN A 89 -10.36 19.70 -32.32
N ARG A 90 -10.62 18.42 -32.67
CA ARG A 90 -10.83 18.05 -34.08
C ARG A 90 -11.93 17.02 -34.27
N LYS A 91 -13.11 17.55 -34.56
CA LYS A 91 -14.24 16.87 -35.20
C LYS A 91 -13.85 16.60 -36.67
N SER A 92 -13.64 15.35 -37.07
CA SER A 92 -14.06 14.80 -38.38
C SER A 92 -13.57 13.35 -38.59
N LYS A 93 -14.52 12.48 -38.95
CA LYS A 93 -14.45 11.33 -39.87
C LYS A 93 -13.14 10.54 -40.00
N ASN A 94 -13.13 9.30 -39.50
CA ASN A 94 -13.23 8.10 -40.33
C ASN A 94 -13.15 6.85 -39.43
N GLU A 95 -14.16 5.98 -39.54
CA GLU A 95 -14.03 4.58 -39.17
C GLU A 95 -13.20 3.90 -40.25
N GLU A 96 -12.01 3.43 -39.90
CA GLU A 96 -11.41 2.21 -40.44
C GLU A 96 -10.12 1.88 -39.67
N LEU A 97 -10.13 0.67 -39.10
CA LEU A 97 -8.99 -0.17 -38.70
C LEU A 97 -7.59 0.48 -38.67
N SER A 98 -7.07 0.69 -37.47
CA SER A 98 -5.64 0.51 -37.21
C SER A 98 -5.45 -0.14 -35.84
N ASN A 99 -5.33 -1.47 -35.86
CA ASN A 99 -4.78 -2.30 -34.79
C ASN A 99 -3.26 -2.07 -34.64
N GLU A 100 -2.84 -0.82 -34.49
CA GLU A 100 -1.44 -0.46 -34.26
C GLU A 100 -1.41 0.71 -33.28
N LEU A 101 -0.61 0.56 -32.21
CA LEU A 101 -0.34 1.48 -31.07
C LEU A 101 -0.99 1.10 -29.72
N ILE A 102 -0.96 -0.18 -29.35
CA ILE A 102 -1.04 -0.62 -27.94
C ILE A 102 0.39 -0.62 -27.36
N THR A 103 1.00 0.55 -27.24
CA THR A 103 2.33 0.73 -26.61
C THR A 103 2.21 1.73 -25.45
N GLY A 104 1.22 1.51 -24.57
CA GLY A 104 1.00 2.36 -23.41
C GLY A 104 -0.36 2.19 -22.71
N GLN A 105 -0.98 1.00 -22.78
CA GLN A 105 -2.14 0.68 -21.94
C GLN A 105 -1.64 0.04 -20.66
N GLU A 106 -1.21 0.85 -19.69
CA GLU A 106 -0.90 0.34 -18.36
C GLU A 106 -2.20 -0.16 -17.72
N THR A 107 -2.26 -1.47 -17.45
CA THR A 107 -3.39 -2.06 -16.74
C THR A 107 -3.15 -2.02 -15.24
N TYR A 108 -4.13 -1.51 -14.51
CA TYR A 108 -4.08 -1.42 -13.06
C TYR A 108 -5.20 -2.24 -12.42
N TYR A 109 -4.90 -2.93 -11.34
CA TYR A 109 -5.89 -3.64 -10.53
C TYR A 109 -6.10 -2.94 -9.19
N SER A 110 -7.35 -2.85 -8.73
CA SER A 110 -7.66 -2.22 -7.45
C SER A 110 -7.19 -3.10 -6.29
N VAL A 111 -6.65 -2.46 -5.26
CA VAL A 111 -6.20 -3.11 -4.02
C VAL A 111 -6.97 -2.52 -2.83
N VAL A 112 -7.53 -3.42 -2.03
CA VAL A 112 -8.31 -3.08 -0.84
C VAL A 112 -7.63 -3.63 0.41
N CYS A 113 -7.83 -2.97 1.55
CA CYS A 113 -7.42 -3.51 2.84
C CYS A 113 -8.22 -4.78 3.14
N GLU A 114 -7.53 -5.83 3.59
CA GLU A 114 -8.15 -7.10 3.94
C GLU A 114 -9.05 -6.97 5.19
N THR A 115 -8.64 -6.15 6.15
CA THR A 115 -9.34 -5.99 7.43
C THR A 115 -10.66 -5.23 7.30
N CYS A 116 -10.69 -4.13 6.54
CA CYS A 116 -11.85 -3.23 6.47
C CYS A 116 -12.45 -3.06 5.06
N GLY A 117 -11.85 -3.64 4.03
CA GLY A 117 -12.33 -3.54 2.64
C GLY A 117 -12.15 -2.17 1.98
N THR A 118 -11.51 -1.21 2.65
CA THR A 118 -11.28 0.13 2.09
C THR A 118 -10.30 0.07 0.92
N LYS A 119 -10.57 0.82 -0.16
CA LYS A 119 -9.66 0.98 -1.29
C LYS A 119 -8.45 1.83 -0.89
N VAL A 120 -7.27 1.23 -0.95
CA VAL A 120 -6.02 1.83 -0.43
C VAL A 120 -4.98 2.05 -1.52
N ALA A 121 -4.97 1.21 -2.56
CA ALA A 121 -3.97 1.23 -3.62
C ALA A 121 -4.48 0.67 -4.94
N VAL A 122 -3.63 0.77 -5.96
CA VAL A 122 -3.70 -0.01 -7.20
C VAL A 122 -2.38 -0.74 -7.41
N ILE A 123 -2.38 -1.83 -8.16
CA ILE A 123 -1.17 -2.57 -8.56
C ILE A 123 -1.06 -2.57 -10.09
N ASP A 124 0.16 -2.39 -10.59
CA ASP A 124 0.49 -2.41 -12.02
C ASP A 124 0.87 -3.82 -12.52
N GLU A 125 1.38 -3.92 -13.75
CA GLU A 125 1.83 -5.17 -14.36
C GLU A 125 3.19 -5.65 -13.82
N ASP A 126 3.99 -4.74 -13.26
CA ASP A 126 5.29 -5.03 -12.64
C ASP A 126 5.16 -5.43 -11.16
N GLU A 127 3.93 -5.71 -10.70
CA GLU A 127 3.58 -6.07 -9.32
C GLU A 127 3.96 -5.00 -8.26
N VAL A 128 4.02 -3.73 -8.67
CA VAL A 128 4.26 -2.59 -7.79
C VAL A 128 2.94 -1.96 -7.34
N PHE A 129 2.80 -1.84 -6.02
CA PHE A 129 1.65 -1.22 -5.40
C PHE A 129 1.83 0.29 -5.32
N HIS A 130 0.85 1.02 -5.86
CA HIS A 130 0.74 2.47 -5.82
C HIS A 130 -0.34 2.87 -4.82
N PHE A 131 0.10 3.35 -3.66
CA PHE A 131 -0.77 3.80 -2.57
C PHE A 131 -1.09 5.29 -2.68
N PHE A 132 -2.37 5.63 -2.52
CA PHE A 132 -2.86 7.01 -2.58
C PHE A 132 -3.83 7.37 -1.44
N ASN A 133 -4.37 6.37 -0.72
CA ASN A 133 -5.30 6.58 0.38
C ASN A 133 -4.80 5.85 1.64
N VAL A 134 -3.67 6.33 2.17
CA VAL A 134 -2.93 5.74 3.28
C VAL A 134 -2.43 6.81 4.24
N ILE A 135 -2.17 6.40 5.48
CA ILE A 135 -1.52 7.23 6.50
C ILE A 135 -0.05 6.83 6.55
N PRO A 136 0.89 7.70 6.14
CA PRO A 136 2.31 7.48 6.34
C PRO A 136 2.68 7.76 7.81
N SER A 137 3.52 6.93 8.39
CA SER A 137 4.09 7.05 9.74
C SER A 137 5.61 6.93 9.71
#